data_AF-A0A3B6VRT5-F1
#
_entry.id   AF-A0A3B6VRT5-F1
#
_cell.length_a   1.000
_cell.length_b   1.000
_cell.length_c   1.000
_cell.angle_alpha   90.00
_cell.angle_beta   90.00
_cell.angle_gamma   90.00
#
_symmetry.space_group_name_H-M   'P 1'
#
loop_
_entity.id
_entity.type
_entity.pdbx_description
1 polymer ?
#
loop_
_entity_poly.entity_id
_entity_poly.type
_entity_poly.pdbx_seq_one_letter_code
_entity_poly.pdbx_strand_id
1 'polypeptide(L)'
;MKISVKIILCSIVFINILYGQTNTLTYAAYMETIRDQIPELKINAVTETNAQMNLLSAESSGDVNLSAQFGAVGKYGSLSSGYTSTTASPSVNAAGIQAGIGLGSLIPYTGTKWSVNLTHTSFLGGKLNMPGGQSVDFNNYQPSLTLEVTQPLLRNFFGTLDKYPIKDAEYALAIAKLQRKLDDASVIVSYQKIYYQWIMYEKLLAYYRNMYITAKRFENQMRDRYNNGLIDNDSYQNARTQTMVYSDYYAQNQVYLDSLLATVSFFMPVTNIKPDHTTWDAYLDLGSNMQMEAVPFADSINGQIAYQSKIRAEYTLDAMKNGTLPNLDFVGSVSLNGLSPNTEGYFKSFGSMTNVDFFAGVQFSYPLGNRANKAQYQMAENSLYGIIAQYDQLEKDFNTQLQTYISKFNAYKNLIASKQMQIRAINSRIATQLQKLDQGRLEIDDLLTSRLELVATQTELLNLQYEFITTIFDYRALLAIDYE
;
A
#
# COMPACT_ATOMS: atom_id res chain seq x y z
N MET A 1 2.55 -8.48 -27.55
CA MET A 1 3.86 -8.31 -28.21
C MET A 1 3.78 -7.22 -29.26
N LYS A 2 4.16 -5.99 -28.89
CA LYS A 2 4.62 -4.86 -29.72
C LYS A 2 5.02 -3.78 -28.72
N ILE A 3 6.22 -3.93 -28.17
CA ILE A 3 6.81 -2.98 -27.23
C ILE A 3 7.47 -1.91 -28.08
N SER A 4 6.81 -0.76 -28.19
CA SER A 4 7.42 0.47 -28.70
C SER A 4 8.31 1.04 -27.59
N VAL A 5 9.58 0.66 -27.64
CA VAL A 5 10.68 1.25 -26.87
C VAL A 5 10.85 2.70 -27.34
N LYS A 6 10.37 3.66 -26.55
CA LYS A 6 10.85 5.04 -26.64
C LYS A 6 12.11 5.14 -25.79
N ILE A 7 13.25 5.12 -26.47
CA ILE A 7 14.55 5.53 -25.94
C ILE A 7 14.41 7.00 -25.52
N ILE A 8 14.31 7.26 -24.23
CA ILE A 8 14.57 8.60 -23.68
C ILE A 8 16.05 8.63 -23.38
N LEU A 9 16.76 9.34 -24.25
CA LEU A 9 18.18 9.59 -24.20
C LEU A 9 18.53 10.25 -22.86
N CYS A 10 19.41 9.60 -22.10
CA CYS A 10 20.15 10.19 -21.00
C CYS A 10 20.76 11.52 -21.46
N SER A 11 20.14 12.62 -21.03
CA SER A 11 20.72 13.95 -21.13
C SER A 11 21.15 14.33 -19.73
N ILE A 12 22.43 14.09 -19.46
CA ILE A 12 23.17 14.65 -18.33
C ILE A 12 23.05 16.17 -18.45
N VAL A 13 22.11 16.74 -17.71
CA VAL A 13 22.03 18.19 -17.52
C VAL A 13 22.94 18.54 -16.36
N PHE A 14 24.25 18.61 -16.66
CA PHE A 14 25.20 19.38 -15.87
C PHE A 14 24.89 20.86 -16.11
N ILE A 15 23.95 21.41 -15.33
CA ILE A 15 23.79 22.86 -15.23
C ILE A 15 24.88 23.35 -14.27
N ASN A 16 25.94 23.90 -14.87
CA ASN A 16 26.85 24.83 -14.22
C ASN A 16 26.03 26.09 -13.85
N ILE A 17 25.61 26.21 -12.59
CA ILE A 17 25.23 27.52 -12.02
C ILE A 17 26.50 28.11 -11.42
N LEU A 18 27.23 28.85 -12.25
CA LEU A 18 28.12 29.91 -11.81
C LEU A 18 27.41 31.23 -12.17
N TYR A 19 26.97 31.94 -11.13
CA TYR A 19 26.98 33.40 -10.93
C TYR A 19 25.81 33.83 -10.03
N GLY A 20 26.10 33.91 -8.72
CA GLY A 20 25.62 35.00 -7.87
C GLY A 20 24.12 35.10 -7.55
N GLN A 21 23.41 33.98 -7.39
CA GLN A 21 22.05 33.97 -6.84
C GLN A 21 21.99 33.07 -5.60
N THR A 22 21.25 33.51 -4.60
CA THR A 22 21.18 32.96 -3.24
C THR A 22 21.17 31.42 -3.20
N ASN A 23 22.17 30.82 -2.55
CA ASN A 23 22.30 29.38 -2.28
C ASN A 23 21.25 28.83 -1.28
N THR A 24 20.00 29.29 -1.38
CA THR A 24 18.90 28.97 -0.48
C THR A 24 17.93 28.02 -1.16
N LEU A 25 17.82 26.80 -0.64
CA LEU A 25 16.89 25.77 -1.07
C LEU A 25 15.58 25.94 -0.33
N THR A 26 14.48 26.20 -1.05
CA THR A 26 13.14 26.24 -0.47
C THR A 26 12.61 24.82 -0.25
N TYR A 27 11.62 24.66 0.63
CA TYR A 27 10.96 23.37 0.84
C TYR A 27 10.36 22.80 -0.46
N ALA A 28 9.73 23.66 -1.27
CA ALA A 28 9.14 23.24 -2.55
C ALA A 28 10.21 22.69 -3.51
N ALA A 29 11.33 23.39 -3.66
CA ALA A 29 12.45 22.94 -4.51
C ALA A 29 13.11 21.67 -3.96
N TYR A 30 13.22 21.54 -2.63
CA TYR A 30 13.69 20.32 -1.98
C TYR A 30 12.79 19.13 -2.34
N MET A 31 11.47 19.26 -2.14
CA MET A 31 10.52 18.19 -2.46
C MET A 31 10.46 17.87 -3.94
N GLU A 32 10.49 18.86 -4.83
CA GLU A 32 10.54 18.65 -6.28
C GLU A 32 11.74 17.80 -6.69
N THR A 33 12.90 18.03 -6.05
CA THR A 33 14.13 17.30 -6.36
C THR A 33 14.09 15.85 -5.89
N ILE A 34 13.57 15.61 -4.67
CA ILE A 34 13.67 14.29 -4.05
C ILE A 34 12.46 13.39 -4.32
N ARG A 35 11.27 13.94 -4.58
CA ARG A 35 9.99 13.18 -4.58
C ARG A 35 10.02 11.98 -5.50
N ASP A 36 10.52 12.14 -6.72
CA ASP A 36 10.58 11.06 -7.72
C ASP A 36 11.67 10.01 -7.42
N GLN A 37 12.56 10.31 -6.47
CA GLN A 37 13.63 9.40 -6.05
C GLN A 37 13.24 8.57 -4.82
N ILE A 38 12.24 8.99 -4.05
CA ILE A 38 11.77 8.30 -2.83
C ILE A 38 11.26 6.89 -3.18
N PRO A 39 11.93 5.81 -2.74
CA PRO A 39 11.51 4.45 -3.05
C PRO A 39 10.15 4.07 -2.46
N GLU A 40 9.82 4.57 -1.27
CA GLU A 40 8.59 4.26 -0.55
C GLU A 40 7.34 4.69 -1.36
N LEU A 41 7.36 5.88 -1.97
CA LEU A 41 6.27 6.34 -2.84
C LEU A 41 6.06 5.42 -4.05
N LYS A 42 7.14 4.86 -4.61
CA LYS A 42 7.06 3.90 -5.72
C LYS A 42 6.49 2.56 -5.25
N ILE A 43 6.89 2.10 -4.07
CA ILE A 43 6.36 0.86 -3.46
C ILE A 43 4.86 0.99 -3.22
N ASN A 44 4.41 2.12 -2.66
CA ASN A 44 2.99 2.39 -2.42
C ASN A 44 2.19 2.39 -3.74
N ALA A 45 2.72 3.02 -4.79
CA ALA A 45 2.10 3.02 -6.12
C ALA A 45 2.03 1.62 -6.75
N VAL A 46 3.06 0.78 -6.55
CA VAL A 46 3.06 -0.61 -7.02
C VAL A 46 1.99 -1.44 -6.29
N THR A 47 1.81 -1.25 -4.99
CA THR A 47 0.76 -1.94 -4.22
C THR A 47 -0.64 -1.64 -4.76
N GLU A 48 -0.95 -0.37 -5.06
CA GLU A 48 -2.20 -0.01 -5.73
C GLU A 48 -2.31 -0.65 -7.12
N THR A 49 -1.23 -0.60 -7.91
CA THR A 49 -1.20 -1.18 -9.26
C THR A 49 -1.45 -2.70 -9.23
N ASN A 50 -0.88 -3.41 -8.25
CA ASN A 50 -1.13 -4.84 -8.06
C ASN A 50 -2.60 -5.11 -7.72
N ALA A 51 -3.23 -4.27 -6.89
CA ALA A 51 -4.66 -4.38 -6.62
C ALA A 51 -5.51 -4.15 -7.89
N GLN A 52 -5.11 -3.22 -8.76
CA GLN A 52 -5.74 -3.01 -10.07
C GLN A 52 -5.59 -4.25 -10.97
N MET A 53 -4.39 -4.85 -11.02
CA MET A 53 -4.14 -6.06 -11.80
C MET A 53 -4.92 -7.26 -11.24
N ASN A 54 -5.10 -7.36 -9.92
CA ASN A 54 -5.92 -8.39 -9.30
C ASN A 54 -7.40 -8.24 -9.67
N LEU A 55 -7.93 -7.01 -9.74
CA LEU A 55 -9.28 -6.76 -10.23
C LEU A 55 -9.42 -7.19 -11.69
N LEU A 56 -8.50 -6.78 -12.56
CA LEU A 56 -8.49 -7.20 -13.96
C LEU A 56 -8.42 -8.74 -14.10
N SER A 57 -7.60 -9.39 -13.28
CA SER A 57 -7.53 -10.85 -13.23
C SER A 57 -8.83 -11.49 -12.74
N ALA A 58 -9.55 -10.87 -11.80
CA ALA A 58 -10.84 -11.38 -11.32
C ALA A 58 -11.94 -11.22 -12.39
N GLU A 59 -11.93 -10.11 -13.13
CA GLU A 59 -12.85 -9.84 -14.25
C GLU A 59 -12.67 -10.86 -15.39
N SER A 60 -11.47 -11.42 -15.56
CA SER A 60 -11.20 -12.48 -16.55
C SER A 60 -12.01 -13.77 -16.33
N SER A 61 -12.65 -13.93 -15.17
CA SER A 61 -13.60 -15.02 -14.95
C SER A 61 -14.77 -15.02 -15.95
N GLY A 62 -15.08 -13.86 -16.55
CA GLY A 62 -16.07 -13.72 -17.62
C GLY A 62 -15.53 -13.95 -19.04
N ASP A 63 -14.21 -14.11 -19.21
CA ASP A 63 -13.60 -14.18 -20.53
C ASP A 63 -13.97 -15.48 -21.27
N VAL A 64 -14.01 -15.38 -22.60
CA VAL A 64 -14.23 -16.53 -23.47
C VAL A 64 -12.95 -17.35 -23.56
N ASN A 65 -13.03 -18.58 -23.07
CA ASN A 65 -11.93 -19.53 -23.13
C ASN A 65 -12.02 -20.38 -24.40
N LEU A 66 -10.93 -20.43 -25.15
CA LEU A 66 -10.73 -21.38 -26.24
C LEU A 66 -9.95 -22.58 -25.72
N SER A 67 -10.57 -23.76 -25.77
CA SER A 67 -9.92 -25.03 -25.45
C SER A 67 -9.70 -25.85 -26.72
N ALA A 68 -8.59 -26.57 -26.76
CA ALA A 68 -8.31 -27.56 -27.80
C ALA A 68 -7.82 -28.84 -27.12
N GLN A 69 -8.37 -29.97 -27.53
CA GLN A 69 -8.04 -31.28 -27.01
C GLN A 69 -7.71 -32.24 -28.15
N PHE A 70 -6.68 -33.06 -27.95
CA PHE A 70 -6.30 -34.14 -28.84
C PHE A 70 -5.85 -35.33 -28.01
N GLY A 71 -6.41 -36.50 -28.27
CA GLY A 71 -6.11 -37.70 -27.50
C GLY A 71 -6.39 -38.98 -28.27
N ALA A 72 -5.89 -40.09 -27.76
CA ALA A 72 -6.28 -41.41 -28.21
C ALA A 72 -7.54 -41.86 -27.47
N VAL A 73 -8.43 -42.58 -28.16
CA VAL A 73 -9.63 -43.16 -27.57
C VAL A 73 -9.68 -44.67 -27.83
N GLY A 74 -10.26 -45.40 -26.89
CA GLY A 74 -10.49 -46.84 -27.02
C GLY A 74 -11.87 -47.20 -26.52
N LYS A 75 -12.57 -48.07 -27.25
CA LYS A 75 -13.87 -48.62 -26.86
C LYS A 75 -13.76 -50.14 -26.78
N TYR A 76 -13.91 -50.69 -25.58
CA TYR A 76 -13.85 -52.13 -25.33
C TYR A 76 -15.05 -52.57 -24.48
N GLY A 77 -15.81 -53.55 -24.93
CA GLY A 77 -16.88 -54.18 -24.12
C GLY A 77 -18.15 -54.52 -24.89
N SER A 78 -19.10 -55.11 -24.16
CA SER A 78 -20.43 -55.47 -24.66
C SER A 78 -21.31 -54.23 -24.88
N LEU A 79 -22.05 -54.16 -25.99
CA LEU A 79 -22.98 -53.08 -26.33
C LEU A 79 -24.38 -53.24 -25.70
N SER A 80 -24.66 -54.32 -24.96
CA SER A 80 -26.03 -54.62 -24.54
C SER A 80 -26.45 -53.98 -23.22
N SER A 81 -27.41 -53.07 -23.31
CA SER A 81 -28.54 -52.98 -22.39
C SER A 81 -29.68 -53.83 -22.97
N GLY A 82 -30.05 -54.96 -22.34
CA GLY A 82 -31.24 -55.75 -22.73
C GLY A 82 -31.04 -57.21 -23.16
N TYR A 83 -29.81 -57.73 -23.21
CA TYR A 83 -29.56 -59.16 -23.46
C TYR A 83 -29.32 -59.89 -22.14
N THR A 84 -29.93 -61.06 -21.96
CA THR A 84 -29.86 -61.87 -20.72
C THR A 84 -28.60 -62.73 -20.61
N SER A 85 -27.78 -62.79 -21.67
CA SER A 85 -26.53 -63.57 -21.71
C SER A 85 -25.38 -62.76 -22.32
N THR A 86 -24.20 -62.82 -21.71
CA THR A 86 -22.95 -62.19 -22.21
C THR A 86 -22.46 -62.79 -23.53
N THR A 87 -22.89 -64.00 -23.90
CA THR A 87 -22.57 -64.63 -25.19
C THR A 87 -23.52 -64.22 -26.32
N ALA A 88 -24.62 -63.55 -25.98
CA ALA A 88 -25.65 -63.11 -26.93
C ALA A 88 -25.56 -61.61 -27.24
N SER A 89 -24.58 -60.90 -26.68
CA SER A 89 -24.44 -59.46 -26.83
C SER A 89 -23.35 -59.09 -27.85
N PRO A 90 -23.60 -58.13 -28.75
CA PRO A 90 -22.54 -57.57 -29.58
C PRO A 90 -21.44 -56.98 -28.70
N SER A 91 -20.16 -57.15 -29.06
CA SER A 91 -19.04 -56.50 -28.39
C SER A 91 -18.23 -55.65 -29.36
N VAL A 92 -17.67 -54.54 -28.90
CA VAL A 92 -16.76 -53.71 -29.68
C VAL A 92 -15.38 -53.70 -29.04
N ASN A 93 -14.37 -53.77 -29.90
CA ASN A 93 -13.00 -53.42 -29.57
C ASN A 93 -12.50 -52.49 -30.67
N ALA A 94 -12.35 -51.21 -30.35
CA ALA A 94 -11.90 -50.21 -31.32
C ALA A 94 -10.95 -49.21 -30.67
N ALA A 95 -9.95 -48.78 -31.44
CA ALA A 95 -9.02 -47.73 -31.07
C ALA A 95 -9.09 -46.59 -32.08
N GLY A 96 -8.81 -45.39 -31.62
CA GLY A 96 -9.01 -44.19 -32.40
C GLY A 96 -8.32 -42.98 -31.82
N ILE A 97 -8.62 -41.85 -32.45
CA ILE A 97 -8.22 -40.52 -32.00
C ILE A 97 -9.46 -39.67 -31.78
N GLN A 98 -9.38 -38.74 -30.83
CA GLN A 98 -10.38 -37.72 -30.62
C GLN A 98 -9.70 -36.37 -30.68
N ALA A 99 -10.24 -35.50 -31.52
CA ALA A 99 -9.90 -34.08 -31.57
C ALA A 99 -11.11 -33.27 -31.13
N GLY A 100 -10.90 -32.16 -30.44
CA GLY A 100 -11.97 -31.25 -30.06
C GLY A 100 -11.48 -29.83 -29.93
N ILE A 101 -12.37 -28.89 -30.25
CA ILE A 101 -12.19 -27.47 -30.03
C ILE A 101 -13.45 -26.95 -29.32
N GLY A 102 -13.26 -26.20 -28.25
CA GLY A 102 -14.34 -25.70 -27.40
C GLY A 102 -14.22 -24.20 -27.16
N LEU A 103 -15.35 -23.53 -27.15
CA LEU A 103 -15.49 -22.15 -26.66
C LEU A 103 -16.43 -22.18 -25.46
N GLY A 104 -16.10 -21.47 -24.39
CA GLY A 104 -17.00 -21.36 -23.26
C GLY A 104 -16.69 -20.17 -22.37
N SER A 105 -17.70 -19.71 -21.66
CA SER A 105 -17.57 -18.61 -20.71
C SER A 105 -18.64 -18.73 -19.62
N LEU A 106 -18.38 -18.03 -18.54
CA LEU A 106 -19.28 -17.80 -17.43
C LEU A 106 -19.72 -16.34 -17.49
N ILE A 107 -20.99 -16.05 -17.24
CA ILE A 107 -21.49 -14.70 -17.04
C ILE A 107 -21.51 -14.44 -15.52
N PRO A 108 -20.51 -13.75 -14.93
CA PRO A 108 -20.32 -13.74 -13.48
C PRO A 108 -21.51 -13.14 -12.71
N TYR A 109 -22.26 -12.21 -13.30
CA TYR A 109 -23.39 -11.55 -12.66
C TYR A 109 -24.67 -12.38 -12.60
N THR A 110 -24.81 -13.38 -13.48
CA THR A 110 -25.98 -14.28 -13.52
C THR A 110 -25.63 -15.68 -13.04
N GLY A 111 -24.36 -16.05 -13.06
CA GLY A 111 -23.87 -17.41 -12.83
C GLY A 111 -24.07 -18.34 -14.04
N THR A 112 -24.57 -17.82 -15.17
CA THR A 112 -24.84 -18.62 -16.37
C THR A 112 -23.54 -19.08 -16.99
N LYS A 113 -23.40 -20.39 -17.20
CA LYS A 113 -22.29 -20.98 -17.96
C LYS A 113 -22.80 -21.37 -19.32
N TRP A 114 -22.04 -21.11 -20.37
CA TRP A 114 -22.34 -21.58 -21.70
C TRP A 114 -21.09 -22.18 -22.35
N SER A 115 -21.28 -23.16 -23.22
CA SER A 115 -20.18 -23.70 -24.01
C SER A 115 -20.65 -24.19 -25.37
N VAL A 116 -19.75 -24.11 -26.35
CA VAL A 116 -19.89 -24.63 -27.71
C VAL A 116 -18.69 -25.53 -27.97
N ASN A 117 -18.93 -26.82 -28.13
CA ASN A 117 -17.87 -27.82 -28.30
C ASN A 117 -18.05 -28.53 -29.63
N LEU A 118 -17.04 -28.44 -30.50
CA LEU A 118 -16.92 -29.26 -31.69
C LEU A 118 -15.94 -30.38 -31.41
N THR A 119 -16.42 -31.62 -31.42
CA THR A 119 -15.61 -32.81 -31.21
C THR A 119 -15.67 -33.72 -32.43
N HIS A 120 -14.59 -34.42 -32.69
CA HIS A 120 -14.50 -35.42 -33.75
C HIS A 120 -13.76 -36.62 -33.22
N THR A 121 -14.48 -37.74 -33.12
CA THR A 121 -13.89 -39.02 -32.72
C THR A 121 -13.74 -39.90 -33.95
N SER A 122 -12.52 -40.35 -34.22
CA SER A 122 -12.17 -41.20 -35.34
C SER A 122 -11.71 -42.56 -34.85
N PHE A 123 -12.53 -43.59 -35.01
CA PHE A 123 -12.10 -44.96 -34.76
C PHE A 123 -11.37 -45.49 -35.98
N LEU A 124 -10.05 -45.61 -35.88
CA LEU A 124 -9.16 -45.91 -37.00
C LEU A 124 -9.02 -47.41 -37.26
N GLY A 125 -9.36 -48.23 -36.27
CA GLY A 125 -9.29 -49.68 -36.35
C GLY A 125 -10.07 -50.32 -35.21
N GLY A 126 -10.86 -51.35 -35.52
CA GLY A 126 -11.59 -52.08 -34.51
C GLY A 126 -12.48 -53.16 -35.10
N LYS A 127 -13.04 -54.00 -34.24
CA LYS A 127 -14.03 -55.02 -34.59
C LYS A 127 -15.28 -54.88 -33.74
N LEU A 128 -16.43 -54.88 -34.39
CA LEU A 128 -17.73 -55.13 -33.80
C LEU A 128 -18.03 -56.63 -33.97
N ASN A 129 -17.95 -57.40 -32.89
CA ASN A 129 -18.32 -58.80 -32.87
C ASN A 129 -19.81 -58.92 -32.58
N MET A 130 -20.55 -59.52 -33.50
CA MET A 130 -21.97 -59.79 -33.37
C MET A 130 -22.23 -61.16 -32.73
N PRO A 131 -23.40 -61.37 -32.10
CA PRO A 131 -23.82 -62.68 -31.61
C PRO A 131 -23.82 -63.70 -32.75
N GLY A 132 -23.22 -64.88 -32.53
CA GLY A 132 -23.07 -65.91 -33.58
C GLY A 132 -21.71 -65.93 -34.29
N GLY A 133 -20.72 -65.16 -33.81
CA GLY A 133 -19.31 -65.28 -34.23
C GLY A 133 -18.93 -64.47 -35.48
N GLN A 134 -19.84 -63.63 -35.99
CA GLN A 134 -19.51 -62.69 -37.07
C GLN A 134 -18.83 -61.44 -36.51
N SER A 135 -17.83 -60.91 -37.20
CA SER A 135 -17.15 -59.66 -36.86
C SER A 135 -17.18 -58.71 -38.06
N VAL A 136 -17.52 -57.44 -37.81
CA VAL A 136 -17.51 -56.36 -38.80
C VAL A 136 -16.49 -55.31 -38.37
N ASP A 137 -15.79 -54.70 -39.31
CA ASP A 137 -14.83 -53.63 -39.02
C ASP A 137 -15.55 -52.42 -38.40
N PHE A 138 -15.05 -51.96 -37.25
CA PHE A 138 -15.56 -50.79 -36.54
C PHE A 138 -14.68 -49.59 -36.86
N ASN A 139 -14.89 -49.04 -38.04
CA ASN A 139 -14.13 -47.91 -38.58
C ASN A 139 -15.09 -46.77 -38.94
N ASN A 140 -15.31 -45.85 -37.99
CA ASN A 140 -16.24 -44.75 -38.16
C ASN A 140 -15.71 -43.42 -37.58
N TYR A 141 -16.23 -42.35 -38.18
CA TYR A 141 -16.13 -40.99 -37.71
C TYR A 141 -17.41 -40.60 -36.96
N GLN A 142 -17.22 -39.94 -35.83
CA GLN A 142 -18.26 -39.44 -34.94
C GLN A 142 -18.00 -37.96 -34.65
N PRO A 143 -18.37 -37.07 -35.58
CA PRO A 143 -18.39 -35.63 -35.32
C PRO A 143 -19.59 -35.26 -34.46
N SER A 144 -19.40 -34.28 -33.56
CA SER A 144 -20.46 -33.72 -32.72
C SER A 144 -20.22 -32.23 -32.47
N LEU A 145 -21.26 -31.42 -32.62
CA LEU A 145 -21.31 -30.02 -32.21
C LEU A 145 -22.32 -29.90 -31.08
N THR A 146 -21.87 -29.53 -29.89
CA THR A 146 -22.69 -29.47 -28.69
C THR A 146 -22.71 -28.05 -28.16
N LEU A 147 -23.89 -27.47 -28.04
CA LEU A 147 -24.16 -26.23 -27.30
C LEU A 147 -24.73 -26.60 -25.93
N GLU A 148 -24.18 -26.05 -24.86
CA GLU A 148 -24.65 -26.25 -23.50
C GLU A 148 -24.85 -24.91 -22.79
N VAL A 149 -25.90 -24.82 -21.98
CA VAL A 149 -26.18 -23.69 -21.10
C VAL A 149 -26.59 -24.23 -19.73
N THR A 150 -25.95 -23.72 -18.68
CA THR A 150 -26.25 -24.07 -17.29
C THR A 150 -26.50 -22.79 -16.49
N GLN A 151 -27.67 -22.69 -15.87
CA GLN A 151 -28.07 -21.54 -15.05
C GLN A 151 -28.34 -22.00 -13.60
N PRO A 152 -27.56 -21.52 -12.62
CA PRO A 152 -27.85 -21.76 -11.22
C PRO A 152 -29.15 -21.08 -10.79
N LEU A 153 -29.95 -21.78 -9.98
CA LEU A 153 -31.26 -21.35 -9.46
C LEU A 153 -31.31 -21.23 -7.93
N LEU A 154 -30.37 -21.84 -7.19
CA LEU A 154 -30.27 -21.76 -5.72
C LEU A 154 -28.86 -21.36 -5.24
N ARG A 155 -27.97 -22.33 -5.08
CA ARG A 155 -26.55 -22.03 -4.86
C ARG A 155 -26.02 -21.28 -6.08
N ASN A 156 -25.27 -20.21 -5.83
CA ASN A 156 -24.74 -19.31 -6.86
C ASN A 156 -25.83 -18.62 -7.72
N PHE A 157 -27.06 -18.52 -7.23
CA PHE A 157 -28.10 -17.77 -7.91
C PHE A 157 -27.67 -16.31 -8.13
N PHE A 158 -27.96 -15.76 -9.31
CA PHE A 158 -27.45 -14.47 -9.77
C PHE A 158 -25.94 -14.30 -9.53
N GLY A 159 -25.19 -15.38 -9.78
CA GLY A 159 -23.74 -15.42 -9.72
C GLY A 159 -23.15 -14.98 -8.38
N THR A 160 -23.83 -15.22 -7.26
CA THR A 160 -23.38 -14.75 -5.95
C THR A 160 -21.95 -15.21 -5.62
N LEU A 161 -21.59 -16.44 -5.97
CA LEU A 161 -20.23 -16.98 -5.81
C LEU A 161 -19.31 -16.59 -6.96
N ASP A 162 -19.84 -16.49 -8.18
CA ASP A 162 -19.04 -16.19 -9.37
C ASP A 162 -18.59 -14.72 -9.43
N LYS A 163 -19.43 -13.77 -9.01
CA LYS A 163 -19.07 -12.36 -8.89
C LYS A 163 -18.30 -12.06 -7.60
N TYR A 164 -18.18 -13.03 -6.68
CA TYR A 164 -17.53 -12.80 -5.39
C TYR A 164 -16.06 -12.36 -5.54
N PRO A 165 -15.21 -13.06 -6.32
CA PRO A 165 -13.82 -12.63 -6.54
C PRO A 165 -13.71 -11.23 -7.16
N ILE A 166 -14.63 -10.85 -8.05
CA ILE A 166 -14.66 -9.52 -8.67
C ILE A 166 -14.95 -8.46 -7.60
N LYS A 167 -16.02 -8.65 -6.81
CA LYS A 167 -16.37 -7.72 -5.74
C LYS A 167 -15.32 -7.65 -4.63
N ASP A 168 -14.72 -8.78 -4.27
CA ASP A 168 -13.62 -8.81 -3.31
C ASP A 168 -12.42 -7.97 -3.81
N ALA A 169 -12.07 -8.11 -5.09
CA ALA A 169 -11.00 -7.33 -5.72
C ALA A 169 -11.36 -5.84 -5.88
N GLU A 170 -12.62 -5.49 -6.16
CA GLU A 170 -13.11 -4.10 -6.19
C GLU A 170 -12.92 -3.43 -4.82
N TYR A 171 -13.35 -4.08 -3.73
CA TYR A 171 -13.16 -3.57 -2.38
C TYR A 171 -11.68 -3.50 -2.01
N ALA A 172 -10.88 -4.51 -2.37
CA ALA A 172 -9.44 -4.51 -2.14
C ALA A 172 -8.74 -3.34 -2.86
N LEU A 173 -9.15 -3.02 -4.09
CA LEU A 173 -8.64 -1.87 -4.83
C LEU A 173 -9.05 -0.54 -4.18
N ALA A 174 -10.30 -0.41 -3.75
CA ALA A 174 -10.76 0.80 -3.05
C ALA A 174 -9.95 1.05 -1.76
N ILE A 175 -9.72 0.00 -0.98
CA ILE A 175 -8.86 0.04 0.22
C ILE A 175 -7.42 0.42 -0.17
N ALA A 176 -6.84 -0.21 -1.19
CA ALA A 176 -5.47 0.07 -1.61
C ALA A 176 -5.26 1.53 -2.07
N LYS A 177 -6.25 2.12 -2.74
CA LYS A 177 -6.22 3.55 -3.14
C LYS A 177 -6.22 4.48 -1.93
N LEU A 178 -7.07 4.21 -0.94
CA LEU A 178 -7.14 4.99 0.29
C LEU A 178 -5.85 4.82 1.11
N GLN A 179 -5.36 3.59 1.24
CA GLN A 179 -4.12 3.28 1.93
C GLN A 179 -2.93 4.01 1.31
N ARG A 180 -2.82 4.01 -0.03
CA ARG A 180 -1.78 4.77 -0.74
C ARG A 180 -1.80 6.25 -0.37
N LYS A 181 -2.98 6.90 -0.33
CA LYS A 181 -3.07 8.31 0.05
C LYS A 181 -2.51 8.56 1.45
N LEU A 182 -2.85 7.70 2.41
CA LEU A 182 -2.36 7.78 3.79
C LEU A 182 -0.84 7.55 3.87
N ASP A 183 -0.35 6.51 3.21
CA ASP A 183 1.06 6.13 3.22
C ASP A 183 1.92 7.20 2.52
N ASP A 184 1.49 7.71 1.37
CA ASP A 184 2.18 8.78 0.64
C ASP A 184 2.25 10.07 1.48
N ALA A 185 1.17 10.43 2.19
CA ALA A 185 1.16 11.58 3.10
C ALA A 185 2.16 11.40 4.27
N SER A 186 2.20 10.22 4.88
CA SER A 186 3.13 9.89 5.98
C SER A 186 4.59 9.93 5.52
N VAL A 187 4.86 9.39 4.33
CA VAL A 187 6.20 9.44 3.69
C VAL A 187 6.60 10.88 3.43
N ILE A 188 5.74 11.68 2.79
CA ILE A 188 6.01 13.11 2.51
C ILE A 188 6.34 13.87 3.81
N VAL A 189 5.56 13.66 4.87
CA VAL A 189 5.83 14.28 6.18
C VAL A 189 7.17 13.88 6.76
N SER A 190 7.58 12.62 6.60
CA SER A 190 8.88 12.15 7.10
C SER A 190 10.03 12.91 6.44
N TYR A 191 9.95 13.15 5.13
CA TYR A 191 10.95 13.95 4.41
C TYR A 191 10.82 15.46 4.66
N GLN A 192 9.61 15.96 4.92
CA GLN A 192 9.39 17.33 5.36
C GLN A 192 10.05 17.60 6.71
N LYS A 193 9.92 16.67 7.67
CA LYS A 193 10.59 16.75 8.98
C LYS A 193 12.11 16.83 8.85
N ILE A 194 12.72 16.04 7.97
CA ILE A 194 14.17 16.10 7.67
C ILE A 194 14.58 17.51 7.24
N TYR A 195 13.82 18.14 6.34
CA TYR A 195 14.10 19.51 5.90
C TYR A 195 14.01 20.54 7.04
N TYR A 196 12.99 20.45 7.90
CA TYR A 196 12.86 21.36 9.05
C TYR A 196 13.89 21.08 10.16
N GLN A 197 14.32 19.82 10.30
CA GLN A 197 15.41 19.45 11.20
C GLN A 197 16.75 20.04 10.73
N TRP A 198 16.96 20.13 9.41
CA TRP A 198 18.12 20.83 8.85
C TRP A 198 18.11 22.32 9.24
N ILE A 199 16.97 23.01 9.06
CA ILE A 199 16.82 24.40 9.51
C ILE A 199 17.11 24.54 11.00
N MET A 200 16.60 23.62 11.82
CA MET A 200 16.83 23.62 13.28
C MET A 200 18.32 23.53 13.61
N TYR A 201 19.06 22.59 13.00
CA TYR A 201 20.50 22.45 13.27
C TYR A 201 21.32 23.66 12.79
N GLU A 202 20.99 24.25 11.64
CA GLU A 202 21.64 25.50 11.19
C GLU A 202 21.40 26.65 12.19
N LYS A 203 20.17 26.78 12.70
CA LYS A 203 19.83 27.78 13.74
C LYS A 203 20.59 27.50 15.06
N LEU A 204 20.67 26.24 15.50
CA LEU A 204 21.44 25.85 16.70
C LEU A 204 22.93 26.14 16.56
N LEU A 205 23.54 25.82 15.42
CA LEU A 205 24.94 26.09 15.15
C LEU A 205 25.25 27.59 15.13
N ALA A 206 24.40 28.39 14.48
CA ALA A 206 24.53 29.85 14.49
C ALA A 206 24.47 30.40 15.93
N TYR A 207 23.57 29.84 16.75
CA TYR A 207 23.41 30.19 18.15
C TYR A 207 24.65 29.84 18.98
N TYR A 208 25.07 28.57 19.00
CA TYR A 208 26.26 28.14 19.76
C TYR A 208 27.53 28.85 19.32
N ARG A 209 27.68 29.15 18.02
CA ARG A 209 28.81 29.93 17.52
C ARG A 209 28.85 31.33 18.14
N ASN A 210 27.72 32.02 18.20
CA ASN A 210 27.64 33.35 18.80
C ASN A 210 27.99 33.30 20.31
N MET A 211 27.53 32.26 20.99
CA MET A 211 27.81 32.06 22.41
C MET A 211 29.27 31.73 22.68
N TYR A 212 29.89 30.87 21.87
CA TYR A 212 31.31 30.60 21.93
C TYR A 212 32.13 31.88 21.74
N ILE A 213 31.80 32.70 20.75
CA ILE A 213 32.49 33.98 20.50
C ILE A 213 32.34 34.91 21.71
N THR A 214 31.14 35.02 22.28
CA THR A 214 30.86 35.88 23.43
C THR A 214 31.57 35.38 24.69
N ALA A 215 31.55 34.07 24.94
CA ALA A 215 32.26 33.44 26.05
C ALA A 215 33.77 33.60 25.92
N LYS A 216 34.32 33.46 24.71
CA LYS A 216 35.76 33.65 24.49
C LYS A 216 36.22 35.07 24.79
N ARG A 217 35.41 36.08 24.44
CA ARG A 217 35.68 37.48 24.83
C ARG A 217 35.66 37.64 26.35
N PHE A 218 34.68 37.02 27.01
CA PHE A 218 34.56 37.06 28.46
C PHE A 218 35.72 36.32 29.17
N GLU A 219 36.14 35.15 28.67
CA GLU A 219 37.32 34.43 29.15
C GLU A 219 38.57 35.30 29.06
N ASN A 220 38.77 36.00 27.93
CA ASN A 220 39.91 36.92 27.77
C ASN A 220 39.87 38.05 28.81
N GLN A 221 38.69 38.64 29.07
CA GLN A 221 38.52 39.65 30.12
C GLN A 221 38.85 39.10 31.51
N MET A 222 38.43 37.87 31.82
CA MET A 222 38.74 37.23 33.11
C MET A 222 40.23 36.92 33.23
N ARG A 223 40.87 36.46 32.15
CA ARG A 223 42.32 36.24 32.11
C ARG A 223 43.09 37.53 32.43
N ASP A 224 42.68 38.65 31.88
CA ASP A 224 43.33 39.93 32.13
C ASP A 224 43.12 40.39 33.59
N ARG A 225 41.93 40.18 34.16
CA ARG A 225 41.66 40.43 35.58
C ARG A 225 42.50 39.52 36.49
N TYR A 226 42.65 38.25 36.14
CA TYR A 226 43.49 37.29 36.87
C TYR A 226 44.97 37.69 36.84
N ASN A 227 45.50 38.03 35.67
CA ASN A 227 46.89 38.49 35.52
C ASN A 227 47.18 39.77 36.32
N ASN A 228 46.16 40.60 36.53
CA ASN A 228 46.23 41.81 37.36
C ASN A 228 45.91 41.57 38.84
N GLY A 229 45.69 40.31 39.26
CA GLY A 229 45.41 39.94 40.65
C GLY A 229 44.03 40.36 41.17
N LEU A 230 43.09 40.68 40.28
CA LEU A 230 41.75 41.16 40.64
C LEU A 230 40.74 40.03 40.89
N ILE A 231 41.04 38.82 40.43
CA ILE A 231 40.24 37.61 40.63
C ILE A 231 41.16 36.42 40.91
N ASP A 232 40.62 35.39 41.53
CA ASP A 232 41.29 34.13 41.76
C ASP A 232 41.39 33.27 40.48
N ASN A 233 42.24 32.23 40.52
CA ASN A 233 42.41 31.32 39.39
C ASN A 233 41.13 30.50 39.11
N ASP A 234 40.35 30.14 40.13
CA ASP A 234 39.18 29.28 39.96
C ASP A 234 38.11 30.00 39.15
N SER A 235 37.86 31.28 39.44
CA SER A 235 37.03 32.18 38.64
C SER A 235 37.45 32.23 37.16
N TYR A 236 38.77 32.30 36.88
CA TYR A 236 39.28 32.26 35.52
C TYR A 236 39.06 30.88 34.85
N GLN A 237 39.35 29.78 35.56
CA GLN A 237 39.15 28.44 35.03
C GLN A 237 37.67 28.13 34.77
N ASN A 238 36.74 28.68 35.56
CA ASN A 238 35.30 28.55 35.35
C ASN A 238 34.87 29.24 34.05
N ALA A 239 35.36 30.45 33.79
CA ALA A 239 35.09 31.17 32.54
C ALA A 239 35.67 30.43 31.31
N ARG A 240 36.85 29.83 31.46
CA ARG A 240 37.48 28.99 30.44
C ARG A 240 36.69 27.71 30.18
N THR A 241 36.24 27.04 31.23
CA THR A 241 35.39 25.83 31.16
C THR A 241 34.09 26.13 30.41
N GLN A 242 33.42 27.23 30.72
CA GLN A 242 32.20 27.64 30.01
C GLN A 242 32.45 27.85 28.50
N THR A 243 33.59 28.42 28.12
CA THR A 243 33.95 28.58 26.71
C THR A 243 34.15 27.23 26.02
N MET A 244 34.77 26.26 26.69
CA MET A 244 34.91 24.89 26.19
C MET A 244 33.55 24.21 26.02
N VAL A 245 32.64 24.34 26.98
CA VAL A 245 31.28 23.79 26.90
C VAL A 245 30.54 24.28 25.65
N TYR A 246 30.64 25.57 25.31
CA TYR A 246 30.01 26.07 24.08
C TYR A 246 30.69 25.59 22.80
N SER A 247 32.01 25.38 22.83
CA SER A 247 32.73 24.74 21.73
C SER A 247 32.26 23.31 21.53
N ASP A 248 32.06 22.56 22.61
CA ASP A 248 31.59 21.17 22.58
C ASP A 248 30.16 21.09 22.05
N TYR A 249 29.25 21.97 22.49
CA TYR A 249 27.89 22.02 21.94
C TYR A 249 27.86 22.35 20.44
N TYR A 250 28.72 23.26 19.98
CA TYR A 250 28.85 23.54 18.56
C TYR A 250 29.34 22.31 17.78
N ALA A 251 30.42 21.67 18.25
CA ALA A 251 30.99 20.49 17.61
C ALA A 251 30.00 19.31 17.57
N GLN A 252 29.28 19.05 18.65
CA GLN A 252 28.27 17.99 18.71
C GLN A 252 27.12 18.22 17.72
N ASN A 253 26.59 19.44 17.65
CA ASN A 253 25.52 19.75 16.70
C ASN A 253 26.00 19.77 15.25
N GLN A 254 27.30 20.03 15.02
CA GLN A 254 27.88 19.92 13.68
C GLN A 254 27.85 18.45 13.22
N VAL A 255 28.21 17.51 14.10
CA VAL A 255 28.12 16.07 13.79
C VAL A 255 26.69 15.65 13.45
N TYR A 256 25.68 16.17 14.17
CA TYR A 256 24.28 15.89 13.87
C TYR A 256 23.83 16.45 12.51
N LEU A 257 24.24 17.68 12.20
CA LEU A 257 23.99 18.27 10.88
C LEU A 257 24.67 17.46 9.78
N ASP A 258 25.94 17.10 9.94
CA ASP A 258 26.69 16.34 8.93
C ASP A 258 26.04 14.97 8.65
N SER A 259 25.55 14.30 9.69
CA SER A 259 24.78 13.05 9.56
C SER A 259 23.46 13.22 8.81
N LEU A 260 22.72 14.29 9.12
CA LEU A 260 21.48 14.63 8.40
C LEU A 260 21.76 14.94 6.93
N LEU A 261 22.82 15.71 6.64
CA LEU A 261 23.23 16.06 5.29
C LEU A 261 23.74 14.86 4.50
N ALA A 262 24.37 13.88 5.14
CA ALA A 262 24.73 12.61 4.49
C ALA A 262 23.47 11.86 4.03
N THR A 263 22.38 11.91 4.82
CA THR A 263 21.08 11.33 4.44
C THR A 263 20.45 12.07 3.26
N VAL A 264 20.44 13.41 3.29
CA VAL A 264 19.93 14.23 2.16
C VAL A 264 20.78 14.06 0.90
N SER A 265 22.11 13.87 1.07
CA SER A 265 23.07 13.68 -0.01
C SER A 265 22.83 12.43 -0.84
N PHE A 266 22.10 11.45 -0.30
CA PHE A 266 21.65 10.28 -1.06
C PHE A 266 20.73 10.67 -2.22
N PHE A 267 19.89 11.70 -2.05
CA PHE A 267 18.91 12.14 -3.04
C PHE A 267 19.38 13.32 -3.88
N MET A 268 20.16 14.24 -3.28
CA MET A 268 20.68 15.40 -3.99
C MET A 268 22.03 15.85 -3.45
N PRO A 269 23.01 16.23 -4.29
CA PRO A 269 24.27 16.76 -3.81
C PRO A 269 24.07 18.02 -2.95
N VAL A 270 24.45 17.95 -1.67
CA VAL A 270 24.37 19.10 -0.76
C VAL A 270 25.71 19.84 -0.75
N THR A 271 26.00 20.59 -1.81
CA THR A 271 27.25 21.37 -1.93
C THR A 271 26.95 22.86 -1.94
N ASN A 272 27.37 23.58 -0.90
CA ASN A 272 27.14 25.01 -0.72
C ASN A 272 25.66 25.43 -0.66
N ILE A 273 24.72 24.50 -0.54
CA ILE A 273 23.28 24.76 -0.43
C ILE A 273 22.91 24.90 1.05
N LYS A 274 22.02 25.83 1.37
CA LYS A 274 21.43 26.02 2.70
C LYS A 274 19.91 26.01 2.63
N PRO A 275 19.19 25.58 3.67
CA PRO A 275 17.75 25.58 3.64
C PRO A 275 17.24 27.02 3.81
N ASP A 276 16.08 27.32 3.24
CA ASP A 276 15.41 28.59 3.47
C ASP A 276 14.86 28.65 4.90
N HIS A 277 15.42 29.53 5.72
CA HIS A 277 15.02 29.73 7.10
C HIS A 277 13.71 30.51 7.27
N THR A 278 13.23 31.21 6.23
CA THR A 278 12.03 32.07 6.33
C THR A 278 10.76 31.26 6.55
N THR A 279 10.73 30.03 6.05
CA THR A 279 9.59 29.12 6.21
C THR A 279 9.40 28.68 7.67
N TRP A 280 10.45 28.70 8.49
CA TRP A 280 10.35 28.41 9.93
C TRP A 280 9.42 29.39 10.64
N ASP A 281 9.67 30.69 10.46
CA ASP A 281 8.91 31.74 11.12
C ASP A 281 7.47 31.78 10.58
N ALA A 282 7.29 31.53 9.28
CA ALA A 282 5.97 31.40 8.67
C ALA A 282 5.11 30.29 9.31
N TYR A 283 5.67 29.13 9.64
CA TYR A 283 4.94 28.06 10.33
C TYR A 283 4.63 28.39 11.79
N LEU A 284 5.53 29.10 12.48
CA LEU A 284 5.26 29.58 13.84
C LEU A 284 4.10 30.60 13.85
N ASP A 285 4.07 31.51 12.88
CA ASP A 285 3.00 32.50 12.74
C ASP A 285 1.67 31.86 12.35
N LEU A 286 1.71 30.92 11.39
CA LEU A 286 0.55 30.13 10.99
C LEU A 286 -0.05 29.37 12.19
N GLY A 287 0.80 28.63 12.91
CA GLY A 287 0.38 27.86 14.08
C GLY A 287 -0.10 28.74 15.24
N SER A 288 0.38 29.99 15.35
CA SER A 288 -0.08 30.91 16.38
C SER A 288 -1.55 31.30 16.21
N ASN A 289 -2.07 31.31 14.98
CA ASN A 289 -3.46 31.65 14.67
C ASN A 289 -4.34 30.43 14.34
N MET A 290 -3.73 29.29 14.03
CA MET A 290 -4.43 28.04 13.76
C MET A 290 -5.06 27.44 15.02
N GLN A 291 -6.21 26.79 14.85
CA GLN A 291 -6.79 25.85 15.80
C GLN A 291 -6.88 24.49 15.11
N MET A 292 -6.43 23.43 15.80
CA MET A 292 -6.63 22.06 15.34
C MET A 292 -7.99 21.57 15.83
N GLU A 293 -8.84 21.13 14.92
CA GLU A 293 -10.17 20.64 15.22
C GLU A 293 -10.22 19.12 15.28
N ALA A 294 -11.18 18.62 16.06
CA ALA A 294 -11.49 17.20 16.10
C ALA A 294 -12.28 16.81 14.84
N VAL A 295 -11.72 15.90 14.06
CA VAL A 295 -12.38 15.32 12.88
C VAL A 295 -13.01 13.99 13.27
N PRO A 296 -14.29 13.72 12.93
CA PRO A 296 -14.91 12.43 13.17
C PRO A 296 -14.16 11.29 12.47
N PHE A 297 -14.02 10.14 13.14
CA PHE A 297 -13.33 8.98 12.57
C PHE A 297 -13.91 8.56 11.22
N ALA A 298 -15.25 8.57 11.09
CA ALA A 298 -15.95 8.17 9.86
C ALA A 298 -15.57 9.03 8.63
N ASP A 299 -15.20 10.29 8.85
CA ASP A 299 -14.82 11.21 7.77
C ASP A 299 -13.33 11.07 7.38
N SER A 300 -12.51 10.49 8.28
CA SER A 300 -11.09 10.25 8.04
C SER A 300 -10.85 9.15 7.00
N ILE A 301 -9.70 9.18 6.32
CA ILE A 301 -9.28 8.11 5.41
C ILE A 301 -9.20 6.76 6.15
N ASN A 302 -8.73 6.76 7.41
CA ASN A 302 -8.70 5.55 8.25
C ASN A 302 -10.10 4.96 8.48
N GLY A 303 -11.10 5.81 8.75
CA GLY A 303 -12.49 5.38 8.89
C GLY A 303 -13.07 4.84 7.59
N GLN A 304 -12.75 5.47 6.45
CA GLN A 304 -13.16 4.97 5.14
C GLN A 304 -12.54 3.59 4.84
N ILE A 305 -11.25 3.38 5.13
CA ILE A 305 -10.58 2.07 4.98
C ILE A 305 -11.25 1.02 5.87
N ALA A 306 -11.50 1.34 7.14
CA ALA A 306 -12.12 0.43 8.09
C ALA A 306 -13.55 0.08 7.66
N TYR A 307 -14.31 1.05 7.17
CA TYR A 307 -15.66 0.85 6.63
C TYR A 307 -15.66 -0.03 5.38
N GLN A 308 -14.77 0.21 4.42
CA GLN A 308 -14.63 -0.63 3.23
C GLN A 308 -14.24 -2.08 3.59
N SER A 309 -13.35 -2.23 4.58
CA SER A 309 -12.95 -3.56 5.09
C SER A 309 -14.12 -4.30 5.71
N LYS A 310 -14.98 -3.59 6.46
CA LYS A 310 -16.23 -4.14 7.01
C LYS A 310 -17.19 -4.60 5.91
N ILE A 311 -17.48 -3.77 4.91
CA ILE A 311 -18.36 -4.15 3.80
C ILE A 311 -17.80 -5.37 3.05
N ARG A 312 -16.49 -5.41 2.79
CA ARG A 312 -15.83 -6.56 2.15
C ARG A 312 -16.01 -7.85 2.95
N ALA A 313 -15.92 -7.78 4.28
CA ALA A 313 -16.14 -8.92 5.16
C ALA A 313 -17.61 -9.37 5.21
N GLU A 314 -18.56 -8.44 5.25
CA GLU A 314 -20.00 -8.73 5.17
C GLU A 314 -20.35 -9.42 3.85
N TYR A 315 -19.80 -8.90 2.73
CA TYR A 315 -19.98 -9.48 1.42
C TYR A 315 -19.37 -10.90 1.31
N THR A 316 -18.22 -11.13 1.96
CA THR A 316 -17.62 -12.46 2.07
C THR A 316 -18.51 -13.43 2.86
N LEU A 317 -19.08 -12.98 3.96
CA LEU A 317 -20.01 -13.79 4.76
C LEU A 317 -21.23 -14.23 3.93
N ASP A 318 -21.83 -13.31 3.18
CA ASP A 318 -22.97 -13.61 2.31
C ASP A 318 -22.62 -14.60 1.20
N ALA A 319 -21.45 -14.46 0.58
CA ALA A 319 -20.95 -15.40 -0.41
C ALA A 319 -20.75 -16.81 0.21
N MET A 320 -20.07 -16.90 1.36
CA MET A 320 -19.84 -18.20 2.02
C MET A 320 -21.16 -18.84 2.49
N LYS A 321 -22.12 -18.03 2.95
CA LYS A 321 -23.48 -18.49 3.28
C LYS A 321 -24.17 -19.09 2.06
N ASN A 322 -24.14 -18.39 0.93
CA ASN A 322 -24.69 -18.90 -0.33
C ASN A 322 -24.02 -20.22 -0.76
N GLY A 323 -22.71 -20.36 -0.51
CA GLY A 323 -21.95 -21.59 -0.75
C GLY A 323 -22.42 -22.80 0.05
N THR A 324 -23.17 -22.62 1.14
CA THR A 324 -23.74 -23.72 1.94
C THR A 324 -25.03 -24.31 1.35
N LEU A 325 -25.65 -23.60 0.39
CA LEU A 325 -26.93 -24.02 -0.20
C LEU A 325 -26.77 -25.24 -1.12
N PRO A 326 -27.84 -26.02 -1.33
CA PRO A 326 -27.87 -27.07 -2.34
C PRO A 326 -27.74 -26.49 -3.76
N ASN A 327 -27.16 -27.27 -4.66
CA ASN A 327 -27.11 -26.95 -6.08
C ASN A 327 -28.46 -27.28 -6.71
N LEU A 328 -29.06 -26.32 -7.40
CA LEU A 328 -30.21 -26.52 -8.28
C LEU A 328 -29.93 -25.70 -9.53
N ASP A 329 -29.70 -26.38 -10.63
CA ASP A 329 -29.29 -25.75 -11.89
C ASP A 329 -30.30 -26.11 -12.98
N PHE A 330 -30.69 -25.13 -13.80
CA PHE A 330 -31.33 -25.40 -15.08
C PHE A 330 -30.22 -25.74 -16.08
N VAL A 331 -30.37 -26.86 -16.79
CA VAL A 331 -29.40 -27.35 -17.77
C VAL A 331 -30.13 -27.55 -19.09
N GLY A 332 -29.62 -26.90 -20.12
CA GLY A 332 -30.05 -27.09 -21.51
C GLY A 332 -28.87 -27.49 -22.37
N SER A 333 -29.05 -28.49 -23.24
CA SER A 333 -28.06 -28.83 -24.25
C SER A 333 -28.72 -29.19 -25.58
N VAL A 334 -28.05 -28.83 -26.67
CA VAL A 334 -28.41 -29.22 -28.04
C VAL A 334 -27.15 -29.74 -28.68
N SER A 335 -27.20 -30.97 -29.17
CA SER A 335 -26.09 -31.65 -29.80
C SER A 335 -26.49 -32.07 -31.21
N LEU A 336 -25.69 -31.66 -32.19
CA LEU A 336 -25.77 -32.12 -33.56
C LEU A 336 -24.65 -33.14 -33.77
N ASN A 337 -25.00 -34.40 -33.94
CA ASN A 337 -24.04 -35.51 -34.04
C ASN A 337 -24.23 -36.30 -35.34
N GLY A 338 -23.15 -36.95 -35.77
CA GLY A 338 -23.13 -37.76 -36.99
C GLY A 338 -22.42 -39.09 -36.78
N LEU A 339 -22.71 -40.03 -37.68
CA LEU A 339 -21.97 -41.27 -37.80
C LEU A 339 -21.67 -41.48 -39.28
N SER A 340 -20.40 -41.64 -39.63
CA SER A 340 -19.96 -41.83 -41.00
C SER A 340 -18.89 -42.91 -41.06
N PRO A 341 -18.90 -43.84 -42.04
CA PRO A 341 -17.81 -44.78 -42.26
C PRO A 341 -16.51 -44.05 -42.60
N ASN A 342 -15.36 -44.60 -42.19
CA ASN A 342 -14.07 -43.96 -42.46
C ASN A 342 -13.76 -43.76 -43.96
N THR A 343 -14.40 -44.55 -44.84
CA THR A 343 -14.25 -44.46 -46.30
C THR A 343 -14.71 -43.11 -46.89
N GLU A 344 -15.56 -42.37 -46.19
CA GLU A 344 -16.04 -41.07 -46.65
C GLU A 344 -15.00 -39.95 -46.42
N GLY A 345 -14.04 -40.14 -45.52
CA GLY A 345 -12.97 -39.19 -45.22
C GLY A 345 -13.32 -38.19 -44.10
N TYR A 346 -12.30 -37.84 -43.31
CA TYR A 346 -12.42 -37.06 -42.06
C TYR A 346 -13.21 -35.75 -42.20
N PHE A 347 -12.95 -34.94 -43.23
CA PHE A 347 -13.63 -33.65 -43.39
C PHE A 347 -15.06 -33.78 -43.92
N LYS A 348 -15.35 -34.84 -44.70
CA LYS A 348 -16.70 -35.08 -45.22
C LYS A 348 -17.64 -35.60 -44.14
N SER A 349 -17.12 -36.26 -43.10
CA SER A 349 -17.95 -36.78 -42.01
C SER A 349 -18.70 -35.67 -41.26
N PHE A 350 -18.21 -34.43 -41.21
CA PHE A 350 -18.97 -33.32 -40.62
C PHE A 350 -20.31 -33.07 -41.35
N GLY A 351 -20.42 -33.44 -42.63
CA GLY A 351 -21.68 -33.41 -43.37
C GLY A 351 -22.69 -34.48 -42.94
N SER A 352 -22.28 -35.50 -42.17
CA SER A 352 -23.18 -36.54 -41.64
C SER A 352 -23.82 -36.16 -40.30
N MET A 353 -23.55 -34.94 -39.80
CA MET A 353 -24.14 -34.40 -38.56
C MET A 353 -25.61 -34.02 -38.76
N THR A 354 -26.48 -35.01 -38.86
CA THR A 354 -27.93 -34.81 -39.06
C THR A 354 -28.76 -35.21 -37.84
N ASN A 355 -28.16 -35.93 -36.89
CA ASN A 355 -28.87 -36.35 -35.69
C ASN A 355 -28.88 -35.19 -34.70
N VAL A 356 -30.06 -34.85 -34.19
CA VAL A 356 -30.25 -33.78 -33.22
C VAL A 356 -30.69 -34.41 -31.92
N ASP A 357 -29.81 -34.35 -30.93
CA ASP A 357 -30.10 -34.72 -29.55
C ASP A 357 -30.28 -33.43 -28.74
N PHE A 358 -31.37 -33.31 -27.98
CA PHE A 358 -31.59 -32.16 -27.12
C PHE A 358 -32.00 -32.59 -25.72
N PHE A 359 -31.60 -31.80 -24.72
CA PHE A 359 -31.97 -32.00 -23.33
C PHE A 359 -32.30 -30.65 -22.70
N ALA A 360 -33.37 -30.60 -21.92
CA ALA A 360 -33.69 -29.48 -21.07
C ALA A 360 -34.23 -30.04 -19.76
N GLY A 361 -33.62 -29.67 -18.65
CA GLY A 361 -33.99 -30.21 -17.35
C GLY A 361 -33.44 -29.40 -16.20
N VAL A 362 -33.80 -29.82 -14.99
CA VAL A 362 -33.24 -29.29 -13.76
C VAL A 362 -32.40 -30.36 -13.08
N GLN A 363 -31.21 -29.98 -12.63
CA GLN A 363 -30.30 -30.85 -11.89
C GLN A 363 -30.24 -30.38 -10.44
N PHE A 364 -30.64 -31.24 -9.51
CA PHE A 364 -30.54 -31.00 -8.07
C PHE A 364 -29.44 -31.84 -7.45
N SER A 365 -28.60 -31.23 -6.62
CA SER A 365 -27.56 -31.91 -5.85
C SER A 365 -27.46 -31.35 -4.44
N TYR A 366 -27.61 -32.23 -3.45
CA TYR A 366 -27.53 -31.91 -2.02
C TYR A 366 -26.28 -32.54 -1.40
N PRO A 367 -25.27 -31.74 -1.00
CA PRO A 367 -24.08 -32.29 -0.36
C PRO A 367 -24.38 -32.75 1.07
N LEU A 368 -24.35 -34.06 1.31
CA LEU A 368 -24.47 -34.62 2.66
C LEU A 368 -23.21 -34.29 3.49
N GLY A 369 -23.41 -33.82 4.73
CA GLY A 369 -22.34 -33.34 5.61
C GLY A 369 -21.93 -31.88 5.36
N ASN A 370 -21.51 -31.56 4.14
CA ASN A 370 -21.06 -30.23 3.68
C ASN A 370 -20.12 -29.50 4.68
N ARG A 371 -19.17 -30.23 5.28
CA ARG A 371 -18.34 -29.73 6.39
C ARG A 371 -17.42 -28.58 5.96
N ALA A 372 -16.86 -28.65 4.74
CA ALA A 372 -15.96 -27.61 4.23
C ALA A 372 -16.66 -26.26 4.11
N ASN A 373 -17.81 -26.18 3.43
CA ASN A 373 -18.51 -24.91 3.24
C ASN A 373 -19.08 -24.36 4.56
N LYS A 374 -19.52 -25.24 5.48
CA LYS A 374 -19.93 -24.84 6.83
C LYS A 374 -18.76 -24.23 7.62
N ALA A 375 -17.58 -24.83 7.54
CA ALA A 375 -16.37 -24.29 8.17
C ALA A 375 -15.97 -22.95 7.55
N GLN A 376 -16.03 -22.80 6.21
CA GLN A 376 -15.76 -21.53 5.53
C GLN A 376 -16.75 -20.43 5.93
N TYR A 377 -18.04 -20.76 6.06
CA TYR A 377 -19.04 -19.82 6.57
C TYR A 377 -18.73 -19.37 8.00
N GLN A 378 -18.40 -20.30 8.90
CA GLN A 378 -18.00 -19.97 10.28
C GLN A 378 -16.70 -19.16 10.33
N MET A 379 -15.74 -19.44 9.46
CA MET A 379 -14.51 -18.65 9.34
C MET A 379 -14.81 -17.22 8.87
N ALA A 380 -15.72 -17.04 7.91
CA ALA A 380 -16.13 -15.72 7.46
C ALA A 380 -16.89 -14.95 8.55
N GLU A 381 -17.74 -15.63 9.32
CA GLU A 381 -18.44 -15.05 10.47
C GLU A 381 -17.45 -14.57 11.55
N ASN A 382 -16.49 -15.41 11.92
CA ASN A 382 -15.43 -15.03 12.86
C ASN A 382 -14.54 -13.91 12.30
N SER A 383 -14.26 -13.91 10.99
CA SER A 383 -13.50 -12.84 10.33
C SER A 383 -14.27 -11.53 10.40
N LEU A 384 -15.59 -11.53 10.19
CA LEU A 384 -16.42 -10.33 10.33
C LEU A 384 -16.37 -9.78 11.76
N TYR A 385 -16.48 -10.64 12.79
CA TYR A 385 -16.33 -10.21 14.18
C TYR A 385 -14.94 -9.62 14.45
N GLY A 386 -13.88 -10.21 13.89
CA GLY A 386 -12.53 -9.67 13.97
C GLY A 386 -12.41 -8.27 13.33
N ILE A 387 -13.01 -8.08 12.15
CA ILE A 387 -13.01 -6.79 11.45
C ILE A 387 -13.82 -5.73 12.20
N ILE A 388 -14.96 -6.09 12.81
CA ILE A 388 -15.73 -5.16 13.63
C ILE A 388 -14.92 -4.73 14.87
N ALA A 389 -14.25 -5.66 15.54
CA ALA A 389 -13.39 -5.33 16.67
C ALA A 389 -12.18 -4.46 16.26
N GLN A 390 -11.58 -4.73 15.09
CA GLN A 390 -10.51 -3.90 14.53
C GLN A 390 -11.01 -2.49 14.17
N TYR A 391 -12.23 -2.36 13.66
CA TYR A 391 -12.85 -1.06 13.42
C TYR A 391 -12.94 -0.25 14.72
N ASP A 392 -13.47 -0.84 15.80
CA ASP A 392 -13.60 -0.17 17.10
C ASP A 392 -12.23 0.20 17.71
N GLN A 393 -11.22 -0.65 17.50
CA GLN A 393 -9.85 -0.36 17.92
C GLN A 393 -9.27 0.83 17.13
N LEU A 394 -9.37 0.80 15.80
CA LEU A 394 -8.86 1.86 14.93
C LEU A 394 -9.53 3.20 15.24
N GLU A 395 -10.83 3.21 15.53
CA GLU A 395 -11.53 4.42 15.95
C GLU A 395 -10.94 5.00 17.25
N LYS A 396 -10.71 4.16 18.27
CA LYS A 396 -10.11 4.59 19.54
C LYS A 396 -8.67 5.07 19.36
N ASP A 397 -7.89 4.36 18.57
CA ASP A 397 -6.49 4.69 18.31
C ASP A 397 -6.40 6.03 17.54
N PHE A 398 -7.22 6.21 16.51
CA PHE A 398 -7.33 7.46 15.76
C PHE A 398 -7.73 8.63 16.67
N ASN A 399 -8.80 8.47 17.45
CA ASN A 399 -9.27 9.52 18.36
C ASN A 399 -8.21 9.86 19.42
N THR A 400 -7.49 8.88 19.94
CA THR A 400 -6.41 9.08 20.92
C THR A 400 -5.23 9.83 20.29
N GLN A 401 -4.82 9.45 19.07
CA GLN A 401 -3.73 10.12 18.35
C GLN A 401 -4.11 11.57 18.02
N LEU A 402 -5.31 11.79 17.50
CA LEU A 402 -5.84 13.11 17.18
C LEU A 402 -5.87 14.03 18.41
N GLN A 403 -6.43 13.55 19.52
CA GLN A 403 -6.44 14.30 20.78
C GLN A 403 -5.03 14.56 21.33
N THR A 404 -4.11 13.62 21.13
CA THR A 404 -2.70 13.80 21.50
C THR A 404 -2.06 14.93 20.69
N TYR A 405 -2.29 15.00 19.37
CA TYR A 405 -1.77 16.09 18.54
C TYR A 405 -2.37 17.44 18.92
N ILE A 406 -3.69 17.52 19.11
CA ILE A 406 -4.38 18.74 19.56
C ILE A 406 -3.81 19.21 20.91
N SER A 407 -3.64 18.30 21.86
CA SER A 407 -3.12 18.61 23.20
C SER A 407 -1.66 19.06 23.14
N LYS A 408 -0.80 18.36 22.39
CA LYS A 408 0.61 18.73 22.17
C LYS A 408 0.73 20.10 21.52
N PHE A 409 -0.05 20.36 20.47
CA PHE A 409 -0.06 21.63 19.76
C PHE A 409 -0.35 22.80 20.71
N ASN A 410 -1.42 22.69 21.51
CA ASN A 410 -1.79 23.71 22.50
C ASN A 410 -0.74 23.85 23.61
N ALA A 411 -0.18 22.74 24.09
CA ALA A 411 0.86 22.76 25.12
C ALA A 411 2.14 23.44 24.61
N TYR A 412 2.63 23.07 23.42
CA TYR A 412 3.82 23.66 22.81
C TYR A 412 3.63 25.15 22.54
N LYS A 413 2.47 25.58 22.05
CA LYS A 413 2.14 27.00 21.88
C LYS A 413 2.33 27.80 23.19
N ASN A 414 1.81 27.28 24.30
CA ASN A 414 1.95 27.93 25.61
C ASN A 414 3.40 27.88 26.14
N LEU A 415 4.10 26.75 25.94
CA LEU A 415 5.49 26.58 26.36
C LEU A 415 6.44 27.50 25.58
N ILE A 416 6.23 27.69 24.28
CA ILE A 416 6.98 28.63 23.45
C ILE A 416 6.85 30.06 24.00
N ALA A 417 5.62 30.52 24.27
CA ALA A 417 5.39 31.83 24.85
C ALA A 417 6.05 31.98 26.24
N SER A 418 5.95 30.96 27.09
CA SER A 418 6.59 30.92 28.41
C SER A 418 8.13 31.01 28.32
N LYS A 419 8.75 30.22 27.43
CA LYS A 419 10.20 30.22 27.21
C LYS A 419 10.70 31.55 26.66
N GLN A 420 9.94 32.19 25.78
CA GLN A 420 10.26 33.54 25.30
C GLN A 420 10.26 34.57 26.45
N MET A 421 9.30 34.50 27.38
CA MET A 421 9.30 35.36 28.58
C MET A 421 10.47 35.05 29.51
N GLN A 422 10.80 33.77 29.72
CA GLN A 422 11.95 33.34 30.52
C GLN A 422 13.25 33.90 29.94
N ILE A 423 13.45 33.82 28.62
CA ILE A 423 14.63 34.39 27.95
C ILE A 423 14.73 35.91 28.17
N ARG A 424 13.62 36.65 28.08
CA ARG A 424 13.60 38.10 28.37
C ARG A 424 14.01 38.40 29.81
N ALA A 425 13.49 37.63 30.77
CA ALA A 425 13.84 37.79 32.19
C ALA A 425 15.32 37.47 32.48
N ILE A 426 15.83 36.36 31.93
CA ILE A 426 17.25 35.97 32.08
C ILE A 426 18.16 37.04 31.46
N ASN A 427 17.84 37.54 30.26
CA ASN A 427 18.62 38.61 29.62
C ASN A 427 18.66 39.89 30.48
N SER A 428 17.52 40.28 31.07
CA SER A 428 17.47 41.42 31.99
C SER A 428 18.31 41.18 33.26
N ARG A 429 18.32 39.95 33.78
CA ARG A 429 19.15 39.55 34.92
C ARG A 429 20.64 39.62 34.57
N ILE A 430 21.05 39.07 33.43
CA ILE A 430 22.43 39.10 32.94
C ILE A 430 22.91 40.55 32.76
N ALA A 431 22.10 41.43 32.20
CA ALA A 431 22.45 42.84 32.04
C ALA A 431 22.72 43.51 33.40
N THR A 432 21.90 43.23 34.40
CA THR A 432 22.08 43.75 35.77
C THR A 432 23.29 43.13 36.46
N GLN A 433 23.53 41.83 36.25
CA GLN A 433 24.68 41.11 36.80
C GLN A 433 26.01 41.63 36.23
N LEU A 434 26.06 41.96 34.93
CA LEU A 434 27.23 42.59 34.32
C LEU A 434 27.58 43.92 34.99
N GLN A 435 26.59 44.78 35.23
CA GLN A 435 26.81 46.05 35.96
C GLN A 435 27.31 45.84 37.38
N LYS A 436 26.79 44.84 38.09
CA LYS A 436 27.25 44.51 39.46
C LYS A 436 28.66 43.92 39.46
N LEU A 437 29.00 43.09 38.48
CA LEU A 437 30.33 42.51 38.32
C LEU A 437 31.38 43.60 38.06
N ASP A 438 31.04 44.60 37.24
CA ASP A 438 31.92 45.75 37.00
C ASP A 438 32.13 46.61 38.26
N GLN A 439 31.17 46.59 39.19
CA GLN A 439 31.29 47.23 40.51
C GLN A 439 31.95 46.33 41.57
N GLY A 440 32.34 45.09 41.24
CA GLY A 440 32.87 44.12 42.19
C GLY A 440 31.86 43.62 43.22
N ARG A 441 30.55 43.66 42.90
CA ARG A 441 29.43 43.33 43.81
C ARG A 441 28.74 42.00 43.49
N LEU A 442 29.34 41.17 42.64
CA LEU A 442 28.80 39.90 42.20
C LEU A 442 29.94 38.92 41.96
N GLU A 443 29.74 37.67 42.37
CA GLU A 443 30.64 36.57 42.03
C GLU A 443 30.54 36.21 40.54
N ILE A 444 31.67 35.84 39.93
CA ILE A 444 31.72 35.50 38.51
C ILE A 444 30.80 34.30 38.21
N ASP A 445 30.81 33.30 39.09
CA ASP A 445 30.04 32.06 38.94
C ASP A 445 28.52 32.29 38.82
N ASP A 446 27.97 33.30 39.49
CA ASP A 446 26.55 33.67 39.39
C ASP A 446 26.19 34.15 37.97
N LEU A 447 27.09 34.90 37.34
CA LEU A 447 26.93 35.36 35.96
C LEU A 447 27.10 34.19 34.98
N LEU A 448 28.10 33.32 35.18
CA LEU A 448 28.32 32.15 34.32
C LEU A 448 27.12 31.22 34.36
N THR A 449 26.57 30.96 35.54
CA THR A 449 25.35 30.16 35.74
C THR A 449 24.17 30.76 34.97
N SER A 450 23.98 32.08 35.07
CA SER A 450 22.91 32.77 34.34
C SER A 450 23.07 32.69 32.83
N ARG A 451 24.30 32.75 32.33
CA ARG A 451 24.60 32.57 30.91
C ARG A 451 24.38 31.13 30.44
N LEU A 452 24.73 30.13 31.26
CA LEU A 452 24.42 28.72 30.96
C LEU A 452 22.90 28.49 30.90
N GLU A 453 22.15 29.05 31.86
CA GLU A 453 20.69 28.99 31.88
C GLU A 453 20.06 29.62 30.64
N LEU A 454 20.60 30.75 30.17
CA LEU A 454 20.16 31.37 28.93
C LEU A 454 20.31 30.42 27.74
N VAL A 455 21.44 29.72 27.60
CA VAL A 455 21.65 28.81 26.46
C VAL A 455 20.77 27.58 26.52
N ALA A 456 20.63 27.00 27.69
CA ALA A 456 19.72 25.88 27.90
C ALA A 456 18.30 26.30 27.47
N THR A 457 17.83 27.46 27.95
CA THR A 457 16.48 27.95 27.64
C THR A 457 16.29 28.28 26.16
N GLN A 458 17.28 28.87 25.49
CA GLN A 458 17.20 29.18 24.05
C GLN A 458 17.27 27.91 23.18
N THR A 459 18.04 26.92 23.60
CA THR A 459 18.08 25.59 22.96
C THR A 459 16.73 24.89 23.10
N GLU A 460 16.16 24.88 24.31
CA GLU A 460 14.83 24.32 24.57
C GLU A 460 13.74 25.02 23.75
N LEU A 461 13.81 26.35 23.59
CA LEU A 461 12.88 27.09 22.74
C LEU A 461 12.96 26.61 21.27
N LEU A 462 14.16 26.44 20.72
CA LEU A 462 14.32 25.96 19.34
C LEU A 462 13.79 24.54 19.16
N ASN A 463 14.03 23.64 20.12
CA ASN A 463 13.47 22.29 20.10
C ASN A 463 11.94 22.33 20.20
N LEU A 464 11.36 23.14 21.09
CA LEU A 464 9.90 23.29 21.19
C LEU A 464 9.28 23.84 19.92
N GLN A 465 9.95 24.77 19.24
CA GLN A 465 9.52 25.29 17.94
C GLN A 465 9.55 24.21 16.87
N TYR A 466 10.60 23.38 16.82
CA TYR A 466 10.64 22.21 15.93
C TYR A 466 9.47 21.26 16.21
N GLU A 467 9.29 20.84 17.47
CA GLU A 467 8.19 19.94 17.87
C GLU A 467 6.80 20.50 17.58
N PHE A 468 6.64 21.82 17.70
CA PHE A 468 5.40 22.50 17.32
C PHE A 468 5.15 22.40 15.81
N ILE A 469 6.16 22.68 14.99
CA ILE A 469 6.08 22.61 13.52
C ILE A 469 5.81 21.16 13.08
N THR A 470 6.53 20.18 13.63
CA THR A 470 6.34 18.76 13.28
C THR A 470 4.99 18.22 13.71
N THR A 471 4.43 18.69 14.83
CA THR A 471 3.06 18.35 15.25
C THR A 471 2.03 18.82 14.23
N ILE A 472 2.24 19.96 13.57
CA ILE A 472 1.37 20.41 12.46
C ILE A 472 1.45 19.43 11.29
N PHE A 473 2.65 18.96 10.96
CA PHE A 473 2.83 17.98 9.88
C PHE A 473 2.16 16.64 10.22
N ASP A 474 2.35 16.13 11.43
CA ASP A 474 1.76 14.87 11.86
C ASP A 474 0.23 14.92 11.90
N TYR A 475 -0.34 16.03 12.34
CA TYR A 475 -1.78 16.28 12.28
C TYR A 475 -2.29 16.22 10.84
N ARG A 476 -1.59 16.88 9.90
CA ARG A 476 -1.97 16.88 8.47
C ARG A 476 -1.83 15.51 7.83
N ALA A 477 -0.78 14.75 8.14
CA ALA A 477 -0.61 13.38 7.65
C ALA A 477 -1.69 12.43 8.20
N LEU A 478 -2.05 12.53 9.48
CA LEU A 478 -3.12 11.72 10.08
C LEU A 478 -4.46 11.91 9.34
N LEU A 479 -4.72 13.14 8.89
CA LEU A 479 -5.91 13.49 8.13
C LEU A 479 -5.74 13.35 6.61
N ALA A 480 -4.53 13.01 6.15
CA ALA A 480 -4.13 12.97 4.75
C ALA A 480 -4.60 14.21 3.95
N ILE A 481 -4.44 15.39 4.56
CA ILE A 481 -4.73 16.66 3.92
C ILE A 481 -3.65 16.92 2.88
N ASP A 482 -4.05 17.19 1.63
CA ASP A 482 -3.12 17.48 0.55
C ASP A 482 -2.25 18.70 0.90
N TYR A 483 -0.95 18.57 0.63
CA TYR A 483 0.00 19.67 0.73
C TYR A 483 -0.08 20.47 -0.57
N GLU A 484 -0.97 21.47 -0.63
CA GLU A 484 -0.87 22.54 -1.63
C GLU A 484 0.27 23.52 -1.29
#